data_AF-A0A2Z3S5J6-F1
#
_entry.id   AF-A0A2Z3S5J6-F1
#
_cell.length_a   1.000
_cell.length_b   1.000
_cell.length_c   1.000
_cell.angle_alpha   90.00
_cell.angle_beta   90.00
_cell.angle_gamma   90.00
#
_symmetry.space_group_name_H-M   'P 1'
#
loop_
_entity.id
_entity.type
_entity.pdbx_description
1 polymer ?
#
loop_
_entity_poly.entity_id
_entity_poly.type
_entity_poly.pdbx_seq_one_letter_code
_entity_poly.pdbx_strand_id
1 'polypeptide(L)' 'MGRGRQKAKHTKVARELKYFSPNTDLSALEKEIGHVSEGDEFVDKWADLYPDDEDEESEAAASA' A
#
# COMPACT_ATOMS: atom_id res chain seq x y z
N MET A 1 -18.10 1.03 41.52
CA MET A 1 -17.09 -0.05 41.71
C MET A 1 -16.66 -0.77 40.43
N GLY A 2 -17.20 -0.49 39.23
CA GLY A 2 -16.91 -1.28 38.00
C GLY A 2 -15.84 -0.76 37.02
N ARG A 3 -15.28 0.45 37.24
CA ARG A 3 -14.38 1.10 36.26
C ARG A 3 -13.04 0.39 36.05
N GLY A 4 -12.46 -0.21 37.10
CA GLY A 4 -11.18 -0.93 36.99
C GLY A 4 -11.24 -2.16 36.08
N ARG A 5 -12.36 -2.89 36.12
CA ARG A 5 -12.58 -4.06 35.24
C ARG A 5 -12.75 -3.65 33.79
N GLN A 6 -13.49 -2.57 33.53
CA GLN A 6 -13.60 -2.02 32.17
C GLN A 6 -12.24 -1.57 31.65
N LYS A 7 -11.48 -0.81 32.45
CA LYS A 7 -10.13 -0.37 32.07
C LYS A 7 -9.21 -1.54 31.71
N ALA A 8 -9.21 -2.61 32.52
CA ALA A 8 -8.43 -3.81 32.24
C ALA A 8 -8.88 -4.54 30.95
N LYS A 9 -10.19 -4.61 30.68
CA LYS A 9 -10.71 -5.17 29.42
C LYS A 9 -10.30 -4.34 28.22
N HIS A 10 -10.41 -3.02 28.30
CA HIS A 10 -10.04 -2.12 27.20
C HIS A 10 -8.53 -2.15 26.91
N THR A 11 -7.67 -2.20 27.93
CA THR A 11 -6.22 -2.31 27.70
C THR A 11 -5.84 -3.63 27.05
N LYS A 12 -6.54 -4.72 27.40
CA LYS A 12 -6.36 -6.01 26.73
C LYS A 12 -6.74 -5.95 25.25
N VAL A 13 -7.94 -5.44 24.94
CA VAL A 13 -8.43 -5.29 23.56
C VAL A 13 -7.53 -4.34 22.76
N ALA A 14 -7.09 -3.23 23.35
CA ALA A 14 -6.19 -2.30 22.68
C ALA A 14 -4.84 -2.94 22.34
N ARG A 15 -4.31 -3.80 23.22
CA ARG A 15 -3.09 -4.56 22.93
C ARG A 15 -3.33 -5.59 21.83
N GLU A 16 -4.43 -6.32 21.89
CA GLU A 16 -4.82 -7.26 20.84
C GLU A 16 -4.89 -6.52 19.51
N LEU A 17 -5.58 -5.39 19.41
CA LEU A 17 -5.66 -4.58 18.19
C LEU A 17 -4.30 -4.03 17.72
N LYS A 18 -3.45 -3.54 18.63
CA LYS A 18 -2.13 -2.97 18.28
C LYS A 18 -1.19 -4.01 17.67
N TYR A 19 -1.25 -5.24 18.16
CA TYR A 19 -0.36 -6.33 17.72
C TYR A 19 -1.11 -7.38 16.88
N PHE A 20 -2.34 -7.07 16.47
CA PHE A 20 -3.11 -7.93 15.57
C PHE A 20 -2.53 -7.78 14.17
N SER A 21 -1.87 -8.84 13.72
CA SER A 21 -1.63 -9.04 12.30
C SER A 21 -2.78 -9.88 11.75
N PRO A 22 -3.61 -9.36 10.84
CA PRO A 22 -4.57 -10.20 10.15
C PRO A 22 -3.83 -11.29 9.37
N ASN A 23 -4.39 -12.50 9.36
CA ASN A 23 -3.95 -13.53 8.43
C ASN A 23 -4.56 -13.21 7.08
N THR A 24 -3.73 -12.78 6.13
CA THR A 24 -4.15 -12.51 4.77
C THR A 24 -4.14 -13.80 3.96
N ASP A 25 -5.27 -14.15 3.35
CA ASP A 25 -5.31 -15.26 2.40
C ASP A 25 -4.68 -14.83 1.06
N LEU A 26 -3.39 -15.11 0.92
CA LEU A 26 -2.63 -14.78 -0.27
C LEU A 26 -3.18 -15.49 -1.51
N SER A 27 -3.77 -16.68 -1.36
CA SER A 27 -4.30 -17.46 -2.49
C SER A 27 -5.59 -16.88 -3.06
N ALA A 28 -6.40 -16.24 -2.22
CA ALA A 28 -7.57 -15.47 -2.67
C ALA A 28 -7.12 -14.17 -3.35
N LEU A 29 -6.15 -13.47 -2.75
CA LEU A 29 -5.60 -12.22 -3.28
C LEU A 29 -4.99 -12.41 -4.68
N GLU A 30 -4.20 -13.46 -4.89
CA GLU A 30 -3.60 -13.79 -6.19
C GLU A 30 -4.65 -13.98 -7.29
N LYS A 31 -5.78 -14.61 -6.95
CA LYS A 31 -6.89 -14.80 -7.90
C LYS A 31 -7.61 -13.49 -8.22
N GLU A 32 -7.74 -12.59 -7.25
CA GLU A 32 -8.36 -11.28 -7.43
C GLU A 32 -7.48 -10.32 -8.22
N ILE A 33 -6.16 -10.33 -7.98
CA ILE A 33 -5.19 -9.52 -8.73
C ILE A 33 -5.08 -10.02 -10.18
N GLY A 34 -5.27 -11.32 -10.39
CA GLY A 34 -5.21 -11.93 -11.72
C GLY A 34 -3.77 -12.11 -12.20
N HIS A 35 -3.54 -13.16 -12.97
CA HIS A 35 -2.25 -13.37 -13.59
C HIS A 35 -2.14 -12.44 -14.81
N VAL A 36 -1.26 -11.45 -14.74
CA VAL A 36 -0.85 -10.67 -15.92
C VAL A 36 -0.17 -11.65 -16.88
N SER A 37 -0.68 -11.71 -18.11
CA SER A 37 -0.14 -12.62 -19.13
C SER A 37 1.28 -12.19 -19.49
N GLU A 38 2.17 -13.12 -19.87
CA GLU A 38 3.59 -12.85 -20.19
C GLU A 38 3.83 -11.86 -21.37
N GLY A 39 2.77 -11.23 -21.91
CA GLY A 39 2.84 -10.22 -22.97
C GLY A 39 2.22 -8.86 -22.61
N ASP A 40 1.67 -8.68 -21.41
CA ASP A 40 1.24 -7.37 -20.94
C ASP A 40 2.46 -6.68 -20.30
N GLU A 41 3.11 -5.81 -21.07
CA GLU A 41 4.23 -4.98 -20.60
C GLU A 41 3.86 -4.31 -19.26
N PHE A 42 4.78 -4.30 -18.30
CA PHE A 42 4.64 -3.62 -17.01
C PHE A 42 4.58 -2.10 -17.20
N VAL A 43 3.51 -1.62 -17.83
CA VAL A 43 3.23 -0.21 -18.02
C VAL A 43 2.72 0.30 -16.68
N ASP A 44 3.54 1.12 -16.02
CA ASP A 44 3.13 1.80 -14.81
C ASP A 44 2.01 2.80 -15.17
N LYS A 45 0.78 2.45 -14.78
CA LYS A 45 -0.42 3.25 -15.03
C LYS A 45 -0.33 4.66 -14.43
N TRP A 46 0.59 4.88 -13.50
CA TRP A 46 0.77 6.15 -12.79
C TRP A 46 1.95 6.96 -13.28
N ALA A 47 2.75 6.46 -14.23
CA ALA A 47 3.88 7.18 -14.80
C ALA A 47 3.46 8.55 -15.36
N ASP A 48 2.29 8.64 -16.01
CA ASP A 48 1.78 9.89 -16.59
C ASP A 48 1.34 10.93 -15.53
N LEU A 49 1.12 10.53 -14.27
CA LEU A 49 0.67 11.45 -13.21
C LEU A 49 1.83 12.15 -12.50
N TYR A 50 3.02 11.59 -12.59
CA TYR A 50 4.24 12.15 -12.02
C TYR A 50 5.31 12.13 -13.11
N PRO A 51 5.20 13.02 -14.12
CA PRO A 51 6.34 13.29 -14.98
C PRO A 51 7.52 13.65 -14.07
N ASP A 52 8.65 12.99 -14.26
CA ASP A 52 9.85 13.31 -13.48
C ASP A 52 10.20 14.76 -13.82
N ASP A 53 10.25 15.64 -12.82
CA ASP A 53 10.62 17.06 -12.99
C ASP A 53 12.06 17.21 -13.58
N GLU A 54 12.77 16.08 -13.78
CA GLU A 54 14.08 15.99 -14.43
C GLU A 54 14.04 16.16 -15.97
N ASP A 55 12.88 15.92 -16.63
CA ASP A 55 12.79 16.05 -18.10
C ASP A 55 12.83 17.53 -18.57
N GLU A 56 12.39 18.48 -17.73
CA GLU A 56 12.40 19.93 -18.07
C GLU A 56 13.83 20.52 -18.15
N GLU A 57 14.81 19.96 -17.43
CA GLU A 57 16.19 20.47 -17.44
C GLU A 57 16.98 19.98 -18.68
N SER A 58 16.60 18.85 -19.27
CA SER A 58 17.22 18.31 -20.48
C SER A 58 16.85 19.09 -21.75
N GLU A 59 15.61 19.58 -21.84
CA GLU A 59 15.09 20.32 -23.00
C GLU A 59 15.61 21.77 -23.00
N ALA A 60 15.83 22.36 -21.83
CA ALA A 60 16.46 23.67 -21.67
C ALA A 60 17.92 23.67 -22.16
N ALA A 61 18.70 22.63 -21.83
CA ALA A 61 20.10 22.50 -22.23
C ALA A 61 20.31 22.22 -23.73
N ALA A 62 19.33 21.62 -24.41
CA ALA A 62 19.37 21.38 -25.85
C ALA A 62 19.02 22.62 -26.70
N SER A 63 18.48 23.67 -26.08
CA SER A 63 18.04 24.91 -26.75
C SER A 63 19.04 26.08 -26.65
N ALA A 64 20.17 25.90 -25.97
CA ALA A 64 21.26 26.88 -25.81
C ALA A 64 22.49 26.53 -26.66
#